data_AF-A0A1W1EKU6-F1
#
_entry.id   AF-A0A1W1EKU6-F1
#
_cell.length_a   1.000
_cell.length_b   1.000
_cell.length_c   1.000
_cell.angle_alpha   90.00
_cell.angle_beta   90.00
_cell.angle_gamma   90.00
#
_symmetry.space_group_name_H-M   'P 1'
#
loop_
_entity.id
_entity.type
_entity.pdbx_description
1 polymer ?
#
loop_
_entity_poly.entity_id
_entity_poly.type
_entity_poly.pdbx_seq_one_letter_code
_entity_poly.pdbx_strand_id
1 'polypeptide(L)'
;MHPSLIKARVFTLLALIILTLSFTLPMIAFHGVLNRVHDNKVEEISPISYTIWNLYNKGRYKSVTIDKDAHNDLAKMIKSQSELGVASLPIWAVSLEAPNYPKEAFPEGIPVFFHFDGYSGEVHEMNTINHYVGMDPMWVGGKIEREIGIYALLLLSLIMIYFMLYNNKILTYLMLIPVSLPVLFIADYSYWLYWFGHNLHDWGAFKIKPFMPTVFGDGKIAQFTTHSYPTIGFYMILAVSLLSLLAFFAKRKAMRES
;
A
#
# COMPACT_ATOMS: atom_id res chain seq x y z
N MET A 1 2.70 7.52 -38.32
CA MET A 1 3.02 6.74 -37.10
C MET A 1 2.18 5.47 -37.12
N HIS A 2 2.77 4.27 -37.01
CA HIS A 2 2.01 3.02 -37.08
C HIS A 2 0.88 3.00 -36.04
N PRO A 3 -0.35 2.54 -36.38
CA PRO A 3 -1.46 2.46 -35.43
C PRO A 3 -1.11 1.70 -34.14
N SER A 4 -0.28 0.67 -34.26
CA SER A 4 0.26 -0.12 -33.14
C SER A 4 1.08 0.73 -32.16
N LEU A 5 1.84 1.71 -32.64
CA LEU A 5 2.64 2.60 -31.80
C LEU A 5 1.77 3.64 -31.07
N ILE A 6 0.72 4.15 -31.71
CA ILE A 6 -0.29 5.01 -31.06
C ILE A 6 -0.92 4.27 -29.89
N LYS A 7 -1.39 3.04 -30.12
CA LYS A 7 -1.99 2.19 -29.08
C LYS A 7 -1.04 1.99 -27.90
N ALA A 8 0.23 1.69 -28.17
CA ALA A 8 1.24 1.52 -27.12
C ALA A 8 1.34 2.77 -26.23
N ARG A 9 1.41 3.97 -26.82
CA ARG A 9 1.47 5.23 -26.08
C ARG A 9 0.21 5.50 -25.28
N VAL A 10 -0.97 5.25 -25.85
CA VAL A 10 -2.26 5.44 -25.14
C VAL A 10 -2.35 4.52 -23.92
N PHE A 11 -2.04 3.22 -24.07
CA PHE A 11 -2.06 2.29 -22.95
C PHE A 11 -1.07 2.70 -21.85
N THR A 12 0.15 3.10 -22.21
CA THR A 12 1.15 3.57 -21.24
C THR A 12 0.71 4.87 -20.55
N LEU A 13 0.10 5.81 -21.27
CA LEU A 13 -0.40 7.06 -20.68
C LEU A 13 -1.48 6.79 -19.64
N LEU A 14 -2.45 5.91 -19.95
CA LEU A 14 -3.49 5.51 -19.01
C LEU A 14 -2.90 4.83 -17.77
N ALA A 15 -1.95 3.90 -17.97
CA ALA A 15 -1.27 3.24 -16.86
C ALA A 15 -0.50 4.23 -16.00
N LEU A 16 0.18 5.21 -16.61
CA LEU A 16 0.94 6.24 -15.90
C LEU A 16 0.03 7.15 -15.07
N ILE A 17 -1.14 7.54 -15.61
CA ILE A 17 -2.13 8.33 -14.88
C ILE A 17 -2.62 7.55 -13.66
N ILE A 18 -3.00 6.27 -13.84
CA ILE A 18 -3.46 5.42 -12.73
C ILE A 18 -2.38 5.28 -11.66
N LEU A 19 -1.14 4.93 -12.06
CA LEU A 19 0.00 4.80 -11.13
C LEU A 19 0.25 6.10 -10.36
N THR A 20 0.23 7.23 -11.06
CA THR A 20 0.51 8.55 -10.49
C THR A 20 -0.54 8.94 -9.47
N LEU A 21 -1.81 8.86 -9.84
CA LEU A 21 -2.91 9.24 -8.97
C LEU A 21 -3.10 8.26 -7.81
N SER A 22 -2.78 6.97 -7.99
CA SER A 22 -2.99 5.98 -6.94
C SER A 22 -1.87 6.00 -5.89
N PHE A 23 -0.63 6.20 -6.32
CA PHE A 23 0.55 5.95 -5.50
C PHE A 23 1.60 7.05 -5.60
N THR A 24 2.12 7.38 -6.79
CA THR A 24 3.30 8.27 -6.91
C THR A 24 3.04 9.66 -6.32
N LEU A 25 1.93 10.32 -6.70
CA LEU A 25 1.57 11.65 -6.19
C LEU A 25 1.36 11.66 -4.67
N PRO A 26 0.48 10.81 -4.09
CA PRO A 26 0.25 10.85 -2.64
C PRO A 26 1.49 10.44 -1.84
N MET A 27 2.31 9.51 -2.33
CA MET A 27 3.56 9.12 -1.66
C MET A 27 4.57 10.27 -1.64
N ILE A 28 4.75 10.99 -2.75
CA ILE A 28 5.66 12.15 -2.81
C ILE A 28 5.16 13.27 -1.92
N ALA A 29 3.88 13.62 -2.04
CA ALA A 29 3.30 14.71 -1.26
C ALA A 29 3.31 14.42 0.25
N PHE A 30 3.31 13.15 0.66
CA PHE A 30 3.27 12.74 2.06
C PHE A 30 4.61 12.15 2.58
N HIS A 31 5.68 12.21 1.78
CA HIS A 31 6.95 11.58 2.11
C HIS A 31 7.59 12.18 3.38
N GLY A 32 7.87 11.33 4.37
CA GLY A 32 8.49 11.72 5.64
C GLY A 32 7.60 12.55 6.56
N VAL A 33 6.31 12.72 6.25
CA VAL A 33 5.39 13.51 7.11
C VAL A 33 5.20 12.82 8.46
N LEU A 34 5.01 11.50 8.49
CA LEU A 34 4.87 10.75 9.74
C LEU A 34 6.11 10.88 10.65
N ASN A 35 7.32 10.85 10.06
CA ASN A 35 8.56 11.04 10.82
C ASN A 35 8.65 12.46 11.41
N ARG A 36 8.27 13.49 10.65
CA ARG A 36 8.24 14.88 11.15
C ARG A 36 7.25 15.05 12.29
N VAL A 37 6.07 14.40 12.21
CA VAL A 37 5.10 14.41 13.32
C VAL A 37 5.71 13.73 14.54
N HIS A 38 6.34 12.57 14.38
CA HIS A 38 6.99 11.84 15.47
C HIS A 38 8.13 12.64 16.13
N ASP A 39 8.94 13.34 15.34
CA ASP A 39 10.07 14.14 15.79
C ASP A 39 9.66 15.53 16.31
N ASN A 40 8.37 15.83 16.43
CA ASN A 40 7.81 17.14 16.81
C ASN A 40 8.23 18.31 15.88
N LYS A 41 8.42 18.04 14.59
CA LYS A 41 8.79 19.01 13.52
C LYS A 41 7.61 19.32 12.60
N VAL A 42 6.46 19.62 13.19
CA VAL A 42 5.19 19.79 12.45
C VAL A 42 5.26 21.03 11.53
N GLU A 43 5.99 22.05 11.93
CA GLU A 43 6.26 23.27 11.19
C GLU A 43 7.05 23.05 9.88
N GLU A 44 7.75 21.93 9.74
CA GLU A 44 8.47 21.55 8.52
C GLU A 44 7.56 20.84 7.49
N ILE A 45 6.30 20.56 7.83
CA ILE A 45 5.37 19.86 6.94
C ILE A 45 4.85 20.82 5.86
N SER A 46 4.97 20.42 4.60
CA SER A 46 4.52 21.22 3.47
C SER A 46 2.99 21.37 3.45
N PRO A 47 2.44 22.55 3.09
CA PRO A 47 0.99 22.74 2.92
C PRO A 47 0.33 21.76 1.95
N ILE A 48 1.07 21.29 0.93
CA ILE A 48 0.56 20.30 -0.03
C ILE A 48 0.29 18.94 0.63
N SER A 49 1.07 18.58 1.65
CA SER A 49 0.91 17.32 2.39
C SER A 49 -0.44 17.26 3.09
N TYR A 50 -0.85 18.35 3.74
CA TYR A 50 -2.18 18.47 4.35
C TYR A 50 -3.30 18.32 3.32
N THR A 51 -3.17 19.02 2.19
CA THR A 51 -4.19 19.02 1.14
C THR A 51 -4.35 17.63 0.53
N ILE A 52 -3.23 16.99 0.18
CA ILE A 52 -3.23 15.68 -0.44
C ILE A 52 -3.69 14.62 0.55
N TRP A 53 -3.19 14.63 1.79
CA TRP A 53 -3.63 13.66 2.78
C TRP A 53 -5.13 13.78 3.04
N ASN A 54 -5.67 14.99 3.25
CA ASN A 54 -7.09 15.23 3.47
C ASN A 54 -7.94 14.75 2.28
N LEU A 55 -7.50 15.03 1.05
CA LEU A 55 -8.20 14.58 -0.16
C LEU A 55 -8.26 13.06 -0.23
N TYR A 56 -7.11 12.40 -0.06
CA TYR A 56 -7.00 10.96 -0.22
C TYR A 56 -7.68 10.19 0.90
N ASN A 57 -7.73 10.74 2.11
CA ASN A 57 -8.31 10.08 3.27
C ASN A 57 -9.84 10.13 3.36
N LYS A 58 -10.50 10.98 2.56
CA LYS A 58 -11.96 11.07 2.50
C LYS A 58 -12.60 9.71 2.22
N GLY A 59 -13.59 9.35 3.03
CA GLY A 59 -14.34 8.10 2.89
C GLY A 59 -13.55 6.83 3.22
N ARG A 60 -12.30 6.95 3.70
CA ARG A 60 -11.55 5.82 4.24
C ARG A 60 -11.87 5.61 5.71
N TYR A 61 -11.58 4.41 6.20
CA TYR A 61 -11.61 4.09 7.61
C TYR A 61 -10.82 5.12 8.45
N LYS A 62 -11.31 5.37 9.66
CA LYS A 62 -10.68 6.18 10.71
C LYS A 62 -10.83 5.41 12.02
N SER A 63 -9.76 5.37 12.80
CA SER A 63 -9.75 4.65 14.07
C SER A 63 -10.89 5.12 14.97
N VAL A 64 -11.47 4.20 15.72
CA VAL A 64 -12.58 4.45 16.65
C VAL A 64 -12.19 5.39 17.79
N THR A 65 -10.88 5.57 18.00
CA THR A 65 -10.31 6.45 19.03
C THR A 65 -10.20 7.91 18.59
N ILE A 66 -10.40 8.20 17.29
CA ILE A 66 -10.24 9.54 16.72
C ILE A 66 -11.51 10.35 16.92
N ASP A 67 -11.38 11.62 17.31
CA ASP A 67 -12.51 12.54 17.35
C ASP A 67 -13.09 12.70 15.93
N LYS A 68 -14.42 12.58 15.82
CA LYS A 68 -15.16 12.72 14.57
C LYS A 68 -14.95 14.10 13.95
N ASP A 69 -14.67 15.13 14.75
CA ASP A 69 -14.40 16.48 14.25
C ASP A 69 -13.03 16.60 13.55
N ALA A 70 -12.09 15.71 13.87
CA ALA A 70 -10.75 15.62 13.30
C ALA A 70 -10.68 14.70 12.07
N HIS A 71 -11.74 13.94 11.78
CA HIS A 71 -11.79 13.05 10.63
C HIS A 71 -11.44 13.79 9.33
N ASN A 72 -10.47 13.24 8.60
CA ASN A 72 -10.00 13.76 7.30
C ASN A 72 -9.35 15.15 7.37
N ASP A 73 -8.92 15.57 8.55
CA ASP A 73 -8.16 16.80 8.77
C ASP A 73 -6.83 16.47 9.45
N LEU A 74 -5.77 16.38 8.65
CA LEU A 74 -4.43 16.06 9.12
C LEU A 74 -3.96 17.04 10.21
N ALA A 75 -4.28 18.33 10.10
CA ALA A 75 -3.83 19.32 11.07
C ALA A 75 -4.49 19.09 12.44
N LYS A 76 -5.80 18.81 12.45
CA LYS A 76 -6.51 18.44 13.68
C LYS A 76 -5.99 17.13 14.25
N MET A 77 -5.81 16.11 13.42
CA MET A 77 -5.33 14.79 13.86
C MET A 77 -3.92 14.84 14.44
N ILE A 78 -3.01 15.66 13.88
CA ILE A 78 -1.70 15.93 14.47
C ILE A 78 -1.86 16.60 15.84
N LYS A 79 -2.70 17.64 15.93
CA LYS A 79 -2.94 18.39 17.17
C LYS A 79 -3.54 17.53 18.28
N SER A 80 -4.45 16.61 17.95
CA SER A 80 -5.07 15.68 18.88
C SER A 80 -4.22 14.42 19.13
N GLN A 81 -3.02 14.33 18.56
CA GLN A 81 -2.14 13.15 18.64
C GLN A 81 -2.85 11.84 18.24
N SER A 82 -3.76 11.95 17.28
CA SER A 82 -4.52 10.82 16.76
C SER A 82 -3.64 9.92 15.90
N GLU A 83 -4.05 8.65 15.77
CA GLU A 83 -3.37 7.71 14.88
C GLU A 83 -3.39 8.19 13.42
N LEU A 84 -2.21 8.21 12.79
CA LEU A 84 -2.01 8.68 11.42
C LEU A 84 -1.65 7.53 10.50
N GLY A 85 -2.36 7.42 9.38
CA GLY A 85 -2.00 6.55 8.25
C GLY A 85 -1.35 7.33 7.10
N VAL A 86 -0.78 6.61 6.15
CA VAL A 86 -0.23 7.20 4.91
C VAL A 86 -1.34 7.65 3.92
N ALA A 87 -0.98 8.49 2.95
CA ALA A 87 -1.93 9.05 1.99
C ALA A 87 -2.23 8.15 0.78
N SER A 88 -1.27 7.31 0.37
CA SER A 88 -1.40 6.43 -0.82
C SER A 88 -2.63 5.53 -0.75
N LEU A 89 -3.12 4.99 -1.87
CA LEU A 89 -4.24 4.06 -1.80
C LEU A 89 -3.83 2.76 -1.09
N PRO A 90 -4.68 2.23 -0.19
CA PRO A 90 -4.42 0.92 0.41
C PRO A 90 -4.44 -0.14 -0.70
N ILE A 91 -3.55 -1.11 -0.60
CA ILE A 91 -3.41 -2.22 -1.55
C ILE A 91 -4.16 -3.44 -0.99
N TRP A 92 -3.96 -3.74 0.28
CA TRP A 92 -4.58 -4.89 0.95
C TRP A 92 -5.17 -4.50 2.30
N ALA A 93 -6.24 -5.15 2.71
CA ALA A 93 -6.83 -5.01 4.03
C ALA A 93 -6.71 -6.33 4.79
N VAL A 94 -6.36 -6.23 6.06
CA VAL A 94 -6.45 -7.32 7.02
C VAL A 94 -7.27 -6.82 8.19
N SER A 95 -8.26 -7.58 8.63
CA SER A 95 -8.91 -7.34 9.91
C SER A 95 -8.87 -8.57 10.80
N LEU A 96 -8.75 -8.33 12.11
CA LEU A 96 -8.75 -9.37 13.13
C LEU A 96 -9.98 -9.20 14.02
N GLU A 97 -10.86 -10.19 14.02
CA GLU A 97 -11.89 -10.31 15.04
C GLU A 97 -11.31 -11.02 16.26
N ALA A 98 -11.50 -10.41 17.42
CA ALA A 98 -11.05 -10.92 18.70
C ALA A 98 -12.23 -10.98 19.68
N PRO A 99 -12.35 -12.02 20.53
CA PRO A 99 -13.47 -12.14 21.48
C PRO A 99 -13.62 -10.95 22.44
N ASN A 100 -12.52 -10.25 22.73
CA ASN A 100 -12.49 -9.15 23.69
C ASN A 100 -12.79 -7.78 23.05
N TYR A 101 -13.01 -7.71 21.74
CA TYR A 101 -13.29 -6.46 21.04
C TYR A 101 -14.77 -6.37 20.66
N PRO A 102 -15.48 -5.30 21.06
CA PRO A 102 -16.92 -5.18 20.83
C PRO A 102 -17.24 -4.99 19.35
N LYS A 103 -18.24 -5.72 18.86
CA LYS A 103 -18.70 -5.63 17.46
C LYS A 103 -19.32 -4.27 17.13
N GLU A 104 -19.78 -3.54 18.13
CA GLU A 104 -20.30 -2.18 17.97
C GLU A 104 -19.21 -1.20 17.51
N ALA A 105 -17.97 -1.38 17.99
CA ALA A 105 -16.82 -0.58 17.58
C ALA A 105 -16.10 -1.18 16.37
N PHE A 106 -16.00 -2.51 16.33
CA PHE A 106 -15.25 -3.27 15.32
C PHE A 106 -16.15 -4.31 14.65
N PRO A 107 -17.10 -3.89 13.80
CA PRO A 107 -18.09 -4.79 13.20
C PRO A 107 -17.45 -5.89 12.34
N GLU A 108 -16.34 -5.57 11.69
CA GLU A 108 -15.57 -6.47 10.80
C GLU A 108 -14.19 -6.78 11.40
N GLY A 109 -14.03 -6.67 12.72
CA GLY A 109 -12.75 -6.77 13.42
C GLY A 109 -11.90 -5.49 13.33
N ILE A 110 -10.68 -5.56 13.83
CA ILE A 110 -9.71 -4.46 13.91
C ILE A 110 -8.96 -4.35 12.58
N PRO A 111 -9.25 -3.34 11.73
CA PRO A 111 -8.72 -3.31 10.38
C PRO A 111 -7.38 -2.60 10.31
N VAL A 112 -6.45 -3.17 9.56
CA VAL A 112 -5.23 -2.53 9.08
C VAL A 112 -5.14 -2.62 7.57
N PHE A 113 -4.58 -1.59 6.96
CA PHE A 113 -4.43 -1.48 5.52
C PHE A 113 -2.95 -1.38 5.17
N PHE A 114 -2.55 -2.16 4.18
CA PHE A 114 -1.19 -2.23 3.66
C PHE A 114 -1.03 -1.30 2.47
N HIS A 115 0.01 -0.48 2.48
CA HIS A 115 0.35 0.46 1.42
C HIS A 115 1.79 0.23 0.95
N PHE A 116 2.17 0.79 -0.21
CA PHE A 116 3.58 0.75 -0.64
C PHE A 116 4.52 1.48 0.32
N ASP A 117 4.05 2.54 0.99
CA ASP A 117 4.84 3.44 1.84
C ASP A 117 4.52 3.30 3.34
N GLY A 118 3.64 2.38 3.74
CA GLY A 118 3.27 2.28 5.15
C GLY A 118 1.99 1.52 5.41
N TYR A 119 1.34 1.94 6.49
CA TYR A 119 0.12 1.35 6.99
C TYR A 119 -0.92 2.44 7.29
N SER A 120 -2.18 2.04 7.38
CA SER A 120 -3.26 2.85 7.96
C SER A 120 -4.27 1.93 8.63
N GLY A 121 -5.25 2.50 9.36
CA GLY A 121 -6.21 1.71 10.15
C GLY A 121 -5.86 1.76 11.64
N GLU A 122 -6.22 0.70 12.36
CA GLU A 122 -5.94 0.49 13.79
C GLU A 122 -4.58 -0.19 13.98
N VAL A 123 -3.50 0.46 13.53
CA VAL A 123 -2.15 -0.10 13.59
C VAL A 123 -1.68 -0.22 15.03
N HIS A 124 -2.07 0.70 15.90
CA HIS A 124 -1.79 0.62 17.34
C HIS A 124 -2.42 -0.63 17.97
N GLU A 125 -3.72 -0.83 17.81
CA GLU A 125 -4.43 -2.00 18.34
C GLU A 125 -3.92 -3.32 17.74
N MET A 126 -3.60 -3.33 16.44
CA MET A 126 -2.97 -4.47 15.78
C MET A 126 -1.61 -4.82 16.40
N ASN A 127 -0.77 -3.82 16.68
CA ASN A 127 0.52 -4.04 17.35
C ASN A 127 0.35 -4.52 18.79
N THR A 128 -0.67 -4.05 19.50
CA THR A 128 -1.04 -4.57 20.83
C THR A 128 -1.37 -6.06 20.76
N ILE A 129 -2.17 -6.49 19.78
CA ILE A 129 -2.46 -7.92 19.56
C ILE A 129 -1.19 -8.68 19.20
N ASN A 130 -0.39 -8.18 18.26
CA ASN A 130 0.87 -8.80 17.85
C ASN A 130 1.78 -9.05 19.06
N HIS A 131 1.93 -8.06 19.93
CA HIS A 131 2.71 -8.20 21.17
C HIS A 131 2.18 -9.34 22.05
N TYR A 132 0.87 -9.44 22.25
CA TYR A 132 0.27 -10.51 23.06
C TYR A 132 0.44 -11.90 22.48
N VAL A 133 0.55 -12.04 21.16
CA VAL A 133 0.81 -13.34 20.49
C VAL A 133 2.29 -13.61 20.22
N GLY A 134 3.17 -12.70 20.64
CA GLY A 134 4.61 -12.81 20.46
C GLY A 134 5.12 -12.43 19.07
N MET A 135 4.30 -11.80 18.22
CA MET A 135 4.71 -11.25 16.93
C MET A 135 5.39 -9.88 17.11
N ASP A 136 6.37 -9.61 16.25
CA ASP A 136 6.96 -8.28 16.12
C ASP A 136 5.94 -7.22 15.68
N PRO A 137 6.16 -5.94 16.01
CA PRO A 137 5.31 -4.86 15.53
C PRO A 137 5.41 -4.69 14.01
N MET A 138 4.33 -4.23 13.38
CA MET A 138 4.17 -4.21 11.93
C MET A 138 5.27 -3.43 11.19
N TRP A 139 5.83 -2.39 11.81
CA TRP A 139 6.89 -1.57 11.21
C TRP A 139 8.20 -2.34 10.99
N VAL A 140 8.40 -3.49 11.62
CA VAL A 140 9.58 -4.37 11.40
C VAL A 140 9.54 -4.99 10.01
N GLY A 141 8.35 -5.36 9.54
CA GLY A 141 8.19 -5.98 8.22
C GLY A 141 8.45 -4.96 7.12
N GLY A 142 8.95 -5.35 5.96
CA GLY A 142 8.96 -4.57 4.72
C GLY A 142 9.70 -3.23 4.79
N LYS A 143 10.64 -3.05 5.74
CA LYS A 143 11.24 -1.74 6.02
C LYS A 143 11.95 -1.15 4.79
N ILE A 144 12.80 -1.95 4.16
CA ILE A 144 13.58 -1.50 2.98
C ILE A 144 12.62 -1.24 1.83
N GLU A 145 11.69 -2.15 1.58
CA GLU A 145 10.70 -2.10 0.51
C GLU A 145 9.87 -0.82 0.59
N ARG A 146 9.41 -0.45 1.80
CA ARG A 146 8.67 0.80 2.03
C ARG A 146 9.54 2.05 1.84
N GLU A 147 10.79 2.02 2.31
CA GLU A 147 11.72 3.15 2.17
C GLU A 147 12.06 3.40 0.69
N ILE A 148 12.32 2.34 -0.09
CA ILE A 148 12.65 2.46 -1.52
C ILE A 148 11.41 2.63 -2.40
N GLY A 149 10.22 2.29 -1.90
CA GLY A 149 8.99 2.21 -2.68
C GLY A 149 8.69 3.48 -3.46
N ILE A 150 8.85 4.66 -2.84
CA ILE A 150 8.66 5.95 -3.52
C ILE A 150 9.63 6.15 -4.69
N TYR A 151 10.90 5.81 -4.51
CA TYR A 151 11.94 5.94 -5.54
C TYR A 151 11.73 4.93 -6.66
N ALA A 152 11.33 3.70 -6.31
CA ALA A 152 11.00 2.66 -7.28
C ALA A 152 9.81 3.05 -8.16
N LEU A 153 8.74 3.60 -7.58
CA LEU A 153 7.57 4.06 -8.33
C LEU A 153 7.87 5.32 -9.17
N LEU A 154 8.71 6.22 -8.68
CA LEU A 154 9.21 7.36 -9.46
C LEU A 154 10.03 6.91 -10.68
N LEU A 155 10.97 5.98 -10.49
CA LEU A 155 11.75 5.39 -11.57
C LEU A 155 10.83 4.70 -12.58
N LEU A 156 9.82 3.97 -12.10
CA LEU A 156 8.83 3.32 -12.94
C LEU A 156 8.02 4.35 -13.77
N SER A 157 7.57 5.44 -13.16
CA SER A 157 6.93 6.55 -13.88
C SER A 157 7.84 7.11 -14.98
N LEU A 158 9.13 7.30 -14.71
CA LEU A 158 10.11 7.72 -15.72
C LEU A 158 10.24 6.68 -16.85
N ILE A 159 10.37 5.39 -16.53
CA ILE A 159 10.41 4.31 -17.52
C ILE A 159 9.20 4.39 -18.47
N MET A 160 8.00 4.61 -17.94
CA MET A 160 6.78 4.74 -18.73
C MET A 160 6.80 5.98 -19.63
N ILE A 161 7.31 7.12 -19.14
CA ILE A 161 7.50 8.33 -19.96
C ILE A 161 8.50 8.07 -21.08
N TYR A 162 9.69 7.53 -20.76
CA TYR A 162 10.72 7.20 -21.75
C TYR A 162 10.21 6.17 -22.78
N PHE A 163 9.43 5.18 -22.35
CA PHE A 163 8.78 4.22 -23.24
C PHE A 163 7.90 4.91 -24.28
N MET A 164 7.15 5.95 -23.90
CA MET A 164 6.31 6.68 -24.85
C MET A 164 7.14 7.51 -25.84
N LEU A 165 8.23 8.14 -25.36
CA LEU A 165 9.06 9.04 -26.15
C LEU A 165 9.96 8.31 -27.15
N TYR A 166 10.56 7.19 -26.75
CA TYR A 166 11.62 6.54 -27.53
C TYR A 166 11.24 5.14 -28.02
N ASN A 167 11.55 4.83 -29.28
CA ASN A 167 11.35 3.50 -29.87
C ASN A 167 12.55 2.57 -29.60
N ASN A 168 12.78 2.23 -28.33
CA ASN A 168 13.89 1.38 -27.91
C ASN A 168 13.39 0.00 -27.43
N LYS A 169 14.07 -1.06 -27.84
CA LYS A 169 13.80 -2.45 -27.44
C LYS A 169 13.93 -2.63 -25.92
N ILE A 170 14.97 -2.08 -25.29
CA ILE A 170 15.20 -2.14 -23.83
C ILE A 170 14.02 -1.52 -23.10
N LEU A 171 13.66 -0.28 -23.41
CA LEU A 171 12.50 0.40 -22.80
C LEU A 171 11.20 -0.41 -22.99
N THR A 172 11.07 -1.11 -24.11
CA THR A 172 9.93 -2.01 -24.33
C THR A 172 9.92 -3.14 -23.30
N TYR A 173 11.05 -3.84 -23.10
CA TYR A 173 11.14 -4.91 -22.11
C TYR A 173 11.00 -4.41 -20.67
N LEU A 174 11.39 -3.17 -20.36
CA LEU A 174 11.19 -2.59 -19.02
C LEU A 174 9.70 -2.47 -18.64
N MET A 175 8.77 -2.47 -19.61
CA MET A 175 7.33 -2.54 -19.32
C MET A 175 6.91 -3.85 -18.66
N LEU A 176 7.76 -4.88 -18.62
CA LEU A 176 7.49 -6.09 -17.85
C LEU A 176 7.61 -5.86 -16.33
N ILE A 177 8.30 -4.81 -15.89
CA ILE A 177 8.37 -4.42 -14.46
C ILE A 177 6.98 -4.08 -13.92
N PRO A 178 6.22 -3.10 -14.47
CA PRO A 178 4.87 -2.82 -13.99
C PRO A 178 3.90 -4.00 -14.21
N VAL A 179 4.14 -4.85 -15.22
CA VAL A 179 3.36 -6.09 -15.41
C VAL A 179 3.52 -7.02 -14.21
N SER A 180 4.72 -7.12 -13.65
CA SER A 180 5.01 -8.00 -12.52
C SER A 180 4.51 -7.50 -11.15
N LEU A 181 4.12 -6.22 -11.03
CA LEU A 181 3.79 -5.60 -9.73
C LEU A 181 2.74 -6.36 -8.90
N PRO A 182 1.61 -6.84 -9.46
CA PRO A 182 0.63 -7.58 -8.66
C PRO A 182 1.20 -8.86 -8.05
N VAL A 183 2.04 -9.58 -8.82
CA VAL A 183 2.67 -10.81 -8.36
C VAL A 183 3.74 -10.51 -7.32
N LEU A 184 4.58 -9.49 -7.57
CA LEU A 184 5.60 -9.05 -6.62
C LEU A 184 4.99 -8.62 -5.29
N PHE A 185 3.88 -7.88 -5.33
CA PHE A 185 3.17 -7.46 -4.12
C PHE A 185 2.67 -8.66 -3.32
N ILE A 186 1.97 -9.61 -3.94
CA ILE A 186 1.47 -10.80 -3.23
C ILE A 186 2.62 -11.64 -2.68
N ALA A 187 3.70 -11.79 -3.43
CA ALA A 187 4.88 -12.55 -2.99
C ALA A 187 5.54 -11.89 -1.76
N ASP A 188 5.81 -10.59 -1.81
CA ASP A 188 6.41 -9.84 -0.71
C ASP A 188 5.50 -9.79 0.53
N TYR A 189 4.22 -9.49 0.33
CA TYR A 189 3.21 -9.52 1.39
C TYR A 189 3.13 -10.90 2.07
N SER A 190 3.06 -11.97 1.28
CA SER A 190 3.00 -13.34 1.81
C SER A 190 4.28 -13.72 2.54
N TYR A 191 5.44 -13.29 2.04
CA TYR A 191 6.73 -13.50 2.69
C TYR A 191 6.76 -12.86 4.08
N TRP A 192 6.35 -11.59 4.19
CA TRP A 192 6.35 -10.90 5.48
C TRP A 192 5.35 -11.52 6.46
N LEU A 193 4.15 -11.90 6.00
CA LEU A 193 3.20 -12.65 6.84
C LEU A 193 3.81 -13.96 7.35
N TYR A 194 4.42 -14.74 6.46
CA TYR A 194 5.12 -15.97 6.85
C TYR A 194 6.19 -15.70 7.90
N TRP A 195 7.03 -14.67 7.66
CA TRP A 195 8.09 -14.28 8.57
C TRP A 195 7.54 -13.94 9.96
N PHE A 196 6.52 -13.08 10.06
CA PHE A 196 5.93 -12.73 11.35
C PHE A 196 5.32 -13.95 12.07
N GLY A 197 4.65 -14.85 11.33
CA GLY A 197 4.04 -16.04 11.91
C GLY A 197 5.03 -17.15 12.31
N HIS A 198 6.29 -17.09 11.84
CA HIS A 198 7.33 -18.08 12.13
C HIS A 198 8.48 -17.56 13.00
N ASN A 199 8.56 -16.24 13.21
CA ASN A 199 9.53 -15.59 14.10
C ASN A 199 8.83 -15.09 15.37
N LEU A 200 8.06 -15.96 16.01
CA LEU A 200 7.37 -15.65 17.25
C LEU A 200 8.34 -15.68 18.43
N HIS A 201 8.18 -14.72 19.33
CA HIS A 201 9.02 -14.54 20.52
C HIS A 201 8.35 -15.08 21.77
N ASP A 202 9.19 -15.45 22.74
CA ASP A 202 8.71 -16.04 24.00
C ASP A 202 8.03 -15.07 24.97
N TRP A 203 8.08 -13.77 24.71
CA TRP A 203 7.41 -12.74 25.53
C TRP A 203 5.88 -12.72 25.40
N GLY A 204 5.30 -13.42 24.41
CA GLY A 204 3.87 -13.37 24.13
C GLY A 204 3.07 -14.04 25.24
N ALA A 205 2.00 -13.38 25.70
CA ALA A 205 1.08 -13.94 26.68
C ALA A 205 0.36 -15.20 26.17
N PHE A 206 0.04 -15.23 24.87
CA PHE A 206 -0.53 -16.38 24.21
C PHE A 206 0.54 -17.15 23.45
N LYS A 207 0.84 -18.38 23.90
CA LYS A 207 1.77 -19.27 23.22
C LYS A 207 1.09 -19.91 22.00
N ILE A 208 1.30 -19.31 20.84
CA ILE A 208 0.82 -19.83 19.55
C ILE A 208 1.98 -20.55 18.86
N LYS A 209 1.70 -21.72 18.27
CA LYS A 209 2.70 -22.42 17.43
C LYS A 209 2.93 -21.61 16.15
N PRO A 210 4.13 -21.66 15.55
CA PRO A 210 4.37 -21.06 14.24
C PRO A 210 3.24 -21.36 13.24
N PHE A 211 2.78 -20.32 12.54
CA PHE A 211 1.62 -20.39 11.67
C PHE A 211 1.81 -19.48 10.45
N MET A 212 1.00 -19.71 9.42
CA MET A 212 0.90 -18.80 8.29
C MET A 212 -0.31 -17.89 8.50
N PRO A 213 -0.13 -16.56 8.69
CA PRO A 213 -1.25 -15.64 8.67
C PRO A 213 -1.99 -15.70 7.32
N THR A 214 -3.29 -15.49 7.35
CA THR A 214 -4.14 -15.60 6.15
C THR A 214 -3.75 -14.59 5.09
N VAL A 215 -3.23 -15.08 3.96
CA VAL A 215 -2.85 -14.23 2.82
C VAL A 215 -4.09 -13.69 2.10
N PHE A 216 -5.10 -14.54 1.89
CA PHE A 216 -6.33 -14.19 1.19
C PHE A 216 -7.50 -15.00 1.72
N GLY A 217 -8.65 -14.35 1.87
CA GLY A 217 -9.88 -14.94 2.37
C GLY A 217 -10.01 -14.87 3.88
N ASP A 218 -10.92 -15.68 4.39
CA ASP A 218 -11.16 -15.83 5.82
C ASP A 218 -10.30 -16.96 6.37
N GLY A 219 -9.74 -16.74 7.56
CA GLY A 219 -8.99 -17.76 8.28
C GLY A 219 -9.14 -17.62 9.77
N LYS A 220 -8.53 -18.56 10.50
CA LYS A 220 -8.62 -18.63 11.95
C LYS A 220 -7.27 -18.92 12.56
N ILE A 221 -6.90 -18.12 13.55
CA ILE A 221 -5.63 -18.20 14.24
C ILE A 221 -5.92 -18.17 15.74
N ALA A 222 -5.82 -19.33 16.38
CA ALA A 222 -6.30 -19.53 17.75
C ALA A 222 -7.78 -19.07 17.89
N GLN A 223 -8.04 -18.13 18.78
CA GLN A 223 -9.36 -17.51 18.99
C GLN A 223 -9.69 -16.36 18.04
N PHE A 224 -8.75 -15.94 17.18
CA PHE A 224 -8.93 -14.82 16.27
C PHE A 224 -9.45 -15.30 14.91
N THR A 225 -10.43 -14.58 14.37
CA THR A 225 -10.84 -14.72 12.96
C THR A 225 -10.16 -13.63 12.16
N THR A 226 -9.62 -13.98 10.99
CA THR A 226 -8.86 -13.06 10.15
C THR A 226 -9.57 -12.89 8.82
N HIS A 227 -9.79 -11.66 8.37
CA HIS A 227 -10.31 -11.36 7.03
C HIS A 227 -9.21 -10.66 6.23
N SER A 228 -8.82 -11.21 5.08
CA SER A 228 -7.68 -10.72 4.30
C SER A 228 -8.05 -10.57 2.83
N TYR A 229 -8.20 -9.33 2.36
CA TYR A 229 -8.79 -9.07 1.04
C TYR A 229 -8.10 -7.91 0.29
N PRO A 230 -8.06 -7.98 -1.05
CA PRO A 230 -7.60 -6.86 -1.87
C PRO A 230 -8.50 -5.65 -1.67
N THR A 231 -7.88 -4.47 -1.72
CA THR A 231 -8.60 -3.19 -1.74
C THR A 231 -8.35 -2.47 -3.06
N ILE A 232 -8.85 -1.24 -3.19
CA ILE A 232 -8.80 -0.47 -4.43
C ILE A 232 -7.38 -0.38 -5.03
N GLY A 233 -6.34 -0.25 -4.21
CA GLY A 233 -4.96 -0.18 -4.69
C GLY A 233 -4.50 -1.46 -5.39
N PHE A 234 -4.93 -2.64 -4.93
CA PHE A 234 -4.60 -3.90 -5.61
C PHE A 234 -5.22 -3.95 -7.01
N TYR A 235 -6.47 -3.49 -7.15
CA TYR A 235 -7.12 -3.39 -8.45
C TYR A 235 -6.46 -2.33 -9.36
N MET A 236 -5.95 -1.23 -8.78
CA MET A 236 -5.18 -0.24 -9.54
C MET A 236 -3.85 -0.80 -10.07
N ILE A 237 -3.11 -1.58 -9.27
CA ILE A 237 -1.88 -2.22 -9.78
C ILE A 237 -2.18 -3.31 -10.81
N LEU A 238 -3.31 -4.02 -10.72
CA LEU A 238 -3.77 -4.94 -11.77
C LEU A 238 -4.07 -4.19 -13.08
N ALA A 239 -4.75 -3.04 -13.00
CA ALA A 239 -5.02 -2.21 -14.17
C ALA A 239 -3.72 -1.67 -14.82
N VAL A 240 -2.77 -1.19 -14.00
CA VAL A 240 -1.44 -0.75 -14.46
C VAL A 240 -0.68 -1.90 -15.14
N SER A 241 -0.72 -3.09 -14.54
CA SER A 241 -0.09 -4.30 -15.10
C SER A 241 -0.69 -4.66 -16.45
N LEU A 242 -2.02 -4.75 -16.56
CA LEU A 242 -2.71 -5.10 -17.80
C LEU A 242 -2.43 -4.07 -18.91
N LEU A 243 -2.55 -2.77 -18.62
CA LEU A 243 -2.28 -1.72 -19.60
C LEU A 243 -0.81 -1.72 -20.05
N SER A 244 0.12 -1.99 -19.13
CA SER A 244 1.55 -2.13 -19.44
C SER A 244 1.83 -3.33 -20.34
N LEU A 245 1.14 -4.44 -20.13
CA LEU A 245 1.23 -5.64 -20.99
C LEU A 245 0.70 -5.36 -22.40
N LEU A 246 -0.45 -4.68 -22.49
CA LEU A 246 -1.01 -4.26 -23.78
C LEU A 246 -0.08 -3.30 -24.51
N ALA A 247 0.54 -2.35 -23.80
CA ALA A 247 1.55 -1.44 -24.35
C ALA A 247 2.77 -2.20 -24.88
N PHE A 248 3.28 -3.18 -24.11
CA PHE A 248 4.40 -4.04 -24.52
C PHE A 248 4.11 -4.74 -25.85
N PHE A 249 2.98 -5.45 -25.96
CA PHE A 249 2.62 -6.17 -27.19
C PHE A 249 2.37 -5.24 -28.37
N ALA A 250 1.70 -4.10 -28.14
CA ALA A 250 1.44 -3.11 -29.18
C ALA A 250 2.74 -2.54 -29.77
N LYS A 251 3.74 -2.25 -28.93
CA LYS A 251 5.04 -1.74 -29.40
C LYS A 251 5.88 -2.84 -30.06
N ARG A 252 5.85 -4.06 -29.53
CA ARG A 252 6.48 -5.23 -30.16
C ARG A 252 5.95 -5.48 -31.57
N LYS A 253 4.64 -5.32 -31.77
CA LYS A 253 4.02 -5.40 -33.10
C LYS A 253 4.52 -4.27 -34.01
N ALA A 254 4.49 -3.02 -33.55
CA ALA A 254 4.98 -1.87 -34.32
C ALA A 254 6.43 -2.04 -34.79
N MET A 255 7.33 -2.51 -33.92
CA MET A 255 8.75 -2.73 -34.26
C MET A 255 8.99 -3.90 -35.22
N ARG A 256 8.01 -4.79 -35.42
CA ARG A 256 8.09 -5.87 -36.43
C ARG A 256 7.51 -5.45 -37.78
N GLU A 257 6.69 -4.41 -37.79
CA GLU A 257 6.04 -3.82 -38.98
C GLU A 257 6.88 -2.70 -39.61
N SER A 258 7.91 -2.23 -38.91
CA SER A 258 8.91 -1.25 -39.36
C SER A 258 10.19 -1.95 -39.80
#